data_AF-A0A6M2D8D6-F1
#
_entry.id   AF-A0A6M2D8D6-F1
#
_cell.length_a   1.000
_cell.length_b   1.000
_cell.length_c   1.000
_cell.angle_alpha   90.00
_cell.angle_beta   90.00
_cell.angle_gamma   90.00
#
_symmetry.space_group_name_H-M   'P 1'
#
loop_
_entity.id
_entity.type
_entity.pdbx_description
1 polymer ?
#
loop_
_entity_poly.entity_id
_entity_poly.type
_entity_poly.pdbx_seq_one_letter_code
_entity_poly.pdbx_strand_id
1 'polypeptide(L)'
;MYEATNEVYKILIPIAEAQRDYKKLANIHSKLHEAFTKVDQQAGKRVFGTYFRVGFYGPRFGDLDGEEFIYKEPTLTKLPEISHRLENFYSERFGSDYVEVIKDSNMVDVSRLHPEKAYIQITYVEPYFDMYELRERVTYFDKNYNIRRFVYATPFTADGRAHGDLHEQFKRKTIVTTANSFPYVKTRIQVIERTQMVLRPIEVAIEDIQK
;
A
#
# COMPACT_ATOMS: atom_id res chain seq x y z
N MET A 1 6.01 16.36 1.42
CA MET A 1 4.77 16.45 2.23
C MET A 1 4.74 17.82 2.85
N TYR A 2 3.90 18.72 2.33
CA TYR A 2 3.92 20.12 2.76
C TYR A 2 3.05 20.33 4.01
N GLU A 3 1.96 19.56 4.12
CA GLU A 3 1.03 19.59 5.25
C GLU A 3 1.70 19.16 6.56
N ALA A 4 2.55 18.13 6.51
CA ALA A 4 3.29 17.63 7.67
C ALA A 4 4.29 18.67 8.23
N THR A 5 4.75 19.62 7.41
CA THR A 5 5.66 20.70 7.84
C THR A 5 5.04 21.55 8.94
N ASN A 6 3.72 21.78 8.89
CA ASN A 6 3.00 22.53 9.91
C ASN A 6 3.05 21.83 11.28
N GLU A 7 2.83 20.52 11.31
CA GLU A 7 2.84 19.74 12.56
C GLU A 7 4.22 19.75 13.23
N VAL A 8 5.30 19.71 12.44
CA VAL A 8 6.67 19.84 12.98
C VAL A 8 6.89 21.23 13.57
N TYR A 9 6.48 22.29 12.86
CA TYR A 9 6.70 23.65 13.35
C TYR A 9 5.85 24.03 14.55
N LYS A 10 4.65 23.45 14.73
CA LYS A 10 3.85 23.62 15.95
C LYS A 10 4.61 23.27 17.24
N ILE A 11 5.57 22.35 17.17
CA ILE A 11 6.43 21.98 18.32
C ILE A 11 7.54 23.03 18.53
N LEU A 12 8.07 23.60 17.44
CA LEU A 12 9.20 24.53 17.47
C LEU A 12 8.82 25.97 17.79
N ILE A 13 7.61 26.40 17.40
CA ILE A 13 7.12 27.77 17.59
C ILE A 13 7.15 28.17 19.07
N PRO A 14 6.58 27.40 20.03
CA PRO A 14 6.59 27.76 21.44
C PRO A 14 8.00 27.94 22.02
N ILE A 15 8.96 27.15 21.53
CA ILE A 15 10.37 27.25 21.96
C ILE A 15 10.98 28.57 21.49
N ALA A 16 10.75 28.94 20.23
CA ALA A 16 11.25 30.20 19.67
C ALA A 16 10.58 31.42 20.30
N GLU A 17 9.28 31.34 20.63
CA GLU A 17 8.53 32.37 21.36
C GLU A 17 9.10 32.58 22.77
N ALA A 18 9.34 31.50 23.53
CA ALA A 18 9.92 31.56 24.86
C ALA A 18 11.31 32.21 24.86
N GLN A 19 12.09 31.99 23.80
CA GLN A 19 13.41 32.59 23.60
C GLN A 19 13.36 34.02 23.04
N ARG A 20 12.18 34.51 22.64
CA ARG A 20 12.00 35.78 21.90
C ARG A 20 12.88 35.84 20.65
N ASP A 21 13.12 34.70 20.00
CA ASP A 21 13.89 34.61 18.76
C ASP A 21 13.00 34.95 17.56
N TYR A 22 12.74 36.25 17.38
CA TYR A 22 11.88 36.76 16.32
C TYR A 22 12.42 36.47 14.91
N LYS A 23 13.75 36.34 14.75
CA LYS A 23 14.36 35.98 13.47
C LYS A 23 14.01 34.55 13.08
N LYS A 24 14.07 33.62 14.04
CA LYS A 24 13.65 32.23 13.83
C LYS A 24 12.15 32.11 13.59
N LEU A 25 11.33 32.86 14.34
CA LEU A 25 9.87 32.90 14.11
C LEU A 25 9.55 33.39 12.69
N ALA A 26 10.17 34.49 12.23
CA ALA A 26 9.99 34.99 10.87
C ALA A 26 10.34 33.93 9.81
N ASN A 27 11.45 33.20 9.98
CA ASN A 27 11.85 32.13 9.08
C ASN A 27 10.84 30.96 9.08
N ILE A 28 10.39 30.52 10.26
CA ILE A 28 9.37 29.47 10.40
C ILE A 28 8.10 29.86 9.63
N HIS A 29 7.57 31.06 9.88
CA HIS A 29 6.35 31.52 9.21
C HIS A 29 6.52 31.71 7.71
N SER A 30 7.69 32.15 7.24
CA SER A 30 7.99 32.21 5.81
C SER A 30 7.95 30.82 5.15
N LYS A 31 8.54 29.81 5.81
CA LYS A 31 8.51 28.42 5.31
C LYS A 31 7.11 27.82 5.34
N LEU A 32 6.31 28.13 6.37
CA LEU A 32 4.91 27.72 6.43
C LEU A 32 4.09 28.36 5.31
N HIS A 33 4.29 29.65 5.04
CA HIS A 33 3.66 30.35 3.93
C HIS A 33 3.98 29.68 2.59
N GLU A 34 5.25 29.36 2.34
CA GLU A 34 5.66 28.62 1.13
C GLU A 34 5.01 27.23 1.07
N ALA A 35 5.00 26.49 2.17
CA ALA A 35 4.41 25.16 2.23
C ALA A 35 2.92 25.17 1.90
N PHE A 36 2.13 26.05 2.53
CA PHE A 36 0.70 26.16 2.26
C PHE A 36 0.40 26.66 0.84
N THR A 37 1.20 27.61 0.35
CA THR A 37 1.13 28.04 -1.06
C THR A 37 1.37 26.86 -2.01
N LYS A 38 2.31 25.96 -1.71
CA LYS A 38 2.55 24.75 -2.50
C LYS A 38 1.40 23.73 -2.42
N VAL A 39 0.76 23.58 -1.25
CA VAL A 39 -0.42 22.70 -1.10
C VAL A 39 -1.53 23.15 -2.05
N ASP A 40 -1.82 24.45 -2.06
CA ASP A 40 -2.85 25.05 -2.90
C ASP A 40 -2.51 24.93 -4.40
N GLN A 41 -1.30 25.36 -4.80
CA GLN A 41 -0.85 25.31 -6.19
C GLN A 41 -0.81 23.89 -6.80
N GLN A 42 -0.59 22.88 -5.96
CA GLN A 42 -0.48 21.49 -6.37
C GLN A 42 -1.74 20.67 -6.07
N ALA A 43 -2.85 21.32 -5.67
CA ALA A 43 -4.13 20.65 -5.53
C ALA A 43 -4.51 19.91 -6.83
N GLY A 44 -4.86 18.63 -6.72
CA GLY A 44 -5.19 17.76 -7.86
C GLY A 44 -4.02 17.33 -8.76
N LYS A 45 -2.81 17.89 -8.59
CA LYS A 45 -1.62 17.57 -9.42
C LYS A 45 -0.64 16.64 -8.75
N ARG A 46 -0.73 16.48 -7.42
CA ARG A 46 0.16 15.61 -6.65
C ARG A 46 -0.18 14.16 -6.91
N VAL A 47 0.84 13.34 -7.03
CA VAL A 47 0.74 11.89 -7.09
C VAL A 47 1.46 11.34 -5.87
N PHE A 48 0.82 10.45 -5.12
CA PHE A 48 1.46 9.71 -4.03
C PHE A 48 1.90 8.31 -4.51
N GLY A 49 2.70 7.62 -3.68
CA GLY A 49 3.25 6.32 -4.04
C GLY A 49 2.17 5.27 -4.30
N THR A 50 2.47 4.28 -5.14
CA THR A 50 1.64 3.09 -5.34
C THR A 50 2.07 2.00 -4.36
N TYR A 51 1.13 1.12 -4.00
CA TYR A 51 1.35 0.10 -2.98
C TYR A 51 1.14 -1.31 -3.56
N PHE A 52 2.01 -2.23 -3.15
CA PHE A 52 1.96 -3.62 -3.58
C PHE A 52 2.17 -4.54 -2.37
N ARG A 53 1.31 -5.54 -2.23
CA ARG A 53 1.54 -6.67 -1.34
C ARG A 53 2.49 -7.64 -2.03
N VAL A 54 3.58 -7.99 -1.37
CA VAL A 54 4.61 -8.91 -1.86
C VAL A 54 4.79 -10.02 -0.83
N GLY A 55 4.47 -11.24 -1.21
CA GLY A 55 4.69 -12.45 -0.42
C GLY A 55 5.83 -13.29 -0.99
N PHE A 56 6.63 -13.88 -0.12
CA PHE A 56 7.76 -14.73 -0.48
C PHE A 56 7.50 -16.16 0.00
N TYR A 57 7.67 -17.14 -0.87
CA TYR A 57 7.39 -18.54 -0.54
C TYR A 57 8.47 -19.46 -1.13
N GLY A 58 8.96 -20.38 -0.33
CA GLY A 58 9.98 -21.35 -0.68
C GLY A 58 11.26 -21.19 0.15
N PRO A 59 11.92 -22.30 0.51
CA PRO A 59 13.00 -22.32 1.50
C PRO A 59 14.25 -21.51 1.08
N ARG A 60 14.41 -21.22 -0.22
CA ARG A 60 15.50 -20.36 -0.74
C ARG A 60 15.46 -18.94 -0.19
N PHE A 61 14.30 -18.48 0.26
CA PHE A 61 14.13 -17.16 0.87
C PHE A 61 14.63 -17.08 2.31
N GLY A 62 14.93 -18.21 2.96
CA GLY A 62 15.38 -18.24 4.35
C GLY A 62 14.35 -17.59 5.28
N ASP A 63 14.76 -16.58 6.04
CA ASP A 63 13.89 -15.84 6.97
C ASP A 63 12.73 -15.10 6.28
N LEU A 64 12.76 -14.95 4.95
CA LEU A 64 11.65 -14.37 4.19
C LEU A 64 10.61 -15.42 3.78
N ASP A 65 10.85 -16.71 3.94
CA ASP A 65 9.90 -17.75 3.55
C ASP A 65 8.59 -17.66 4.37
N GLY A 66 7.47 -17.50 3.68
CA GLY A 66 6.14 -17.30 4.27
C GLY A 66 5.83 -15.85 4.67
N GLU A 67 6.80 -14.94 4.55
CA GLU A 67 6.64 -13.55 4.98
C GLU A 67 5.99 -12.67 3.90
N GLU A 68 5.15 -11.73 4.36
CA GLU A 68 4.47 -10.78 3.51
C GLU A 68 4.75 -9.34 3.91
N PHE A 69 4.88 -8.48 2.90
CA PHE A 69 5.15 -7.07 3.09
C PHE A 69 4.26 -6.22 2.18
N ILE A 70 3.94 -5.01 2.64
CA ILE A 70 3.49 -3.95 1.74
C ILE A 70 4.72 -3.14 1.32
N TYR A 71 4.91 -3.04 0.01
CA TYR A 71 5.91 -2.22 -0.66
C TYR A 71 5.27 -0.90 -1.07
N LYS A 72 5.94 0.20 -0.75
CA LYS A 72 5.63 1.54 -1.25
C LYS A 72 6.59 1.87 -2.38
N GLU A 73 6.06 1.94 -3.59
CA GLU A 73 6.81 2.29 -4.79
C GLU A 73 6.73 3.79 -5.12
N PRO A 74 7.61 4.29 -6.00
CA PRO A 74 7.45 5.59 -6.62
C PRO A 74 6.07 5.78 -7.26
N THR A 75 5.72 7.03 -7.51
CA THR A 75 4.45 7.40 -8.14
C THR A 75 4.31 6.73 -9.51
N LEU A 76 3.12 6.19 -9.81
CA LEU A 76 2.75 5.58 -11.09
C LEU A 76 3.43 4.24 -11.44
N THR A 77 4.24 3.67 -10.55
CA THR A 77 4.79 2.32 -10.76
C THR A 77 3.66 1.32 -10.91
N LYS A 78 3.72 0.52 -11.99
CA LYS A 78 2.69 -0.48 -12.34
C LYS A 78 3.10 -1.88 -11.90
N LEU A 79 2.13 -2.78 -11.78
CA LEU A 79 2.38 -4.18 -11.39
C LEU A 79 3.46 -4.88 -12.23
N PRO A 80 3.50 -4.77 -13.58
CA PRO A 80 4.54 -5.41 -14.37
C PRO A 80 5.95 -4.89 -14.06
N GLU A 81 6.09 -3.61 -13.70
CA GLU A 81 7.38 -2.97 -13.42
C GLU A 81 8.00 -3.50 -12.14
N ILE A 82 7.24 -3.50 -11.03
CA ILE A 82 7.72 -4.09 -9.77
C ILE A 82 7.90 -5.61 -9.90
N SER A 83 7.01 -6.28 -10.64
CA SER A 83 7.11 -7.73 -10.90
C SER A 83 8.42 -8.08 -11.58
N HIS A 84 8.71 -7.44 -12.70
CA HIS A 84 9.94 -7.68 -13.45
C HIS A 84 11.18 -7.32 -12.63
N ARG A 85 11.15 -6.21 -11.88
CA ARG A 85 12.27 -5.80 -11.02
C ARG A 85 12.59 -6.83 -9.93
N LEU A 86 11.57 -7.34 -9.24
CA LEU A 86 11.75 -8.35 -8.19
C LEU A 86 12.14 -9.71 -8.77
N GLU A 87 11.50 -10.13 -9.86
CA GLU A 87 11.83 -11.37 -10.56
C GLU A 87 13.29 -11.38 -11.02
N ASN A 88 13.77 -10.31 -11.67
CA ASN A 88 15.16 -10.18 -12.11
C ASN A 88 16.13 -10.21 -10.91
N PHE A 89 15.85 -9.42 -9.87
CA PHE A 89 16.70 -9.35 -8.69
C PHE A 89 16.92 -10.72 -8.02
N TYR A 90 15.85 -11.51 -7.87
CA TYR A 90 15.95 -12.84 -7.28
C TYR A 90 16.46 -13.90 -8.26
N SER A 91 16.19 -13.74 -9.57
CA SER A 91 16.75 -14.62 -10.60
C SER A 91 18.28 -14.49 -10.69
N GLU A 92 18.82 -13.28 -10.54
CA GLU A 92 20.26 -13.04 -10.44
C GLU A 92 20.89 -13.72 -9.21
N ARG A 93 20.14 -13.84 -8.11
CA ARG A 93 20.60 -14.49 -6.88
C ARG A 93 20.47 -16.01 -6.88
N PHE A 94 19.37 -16.53 -7.41
CA PHE A 94 18.99 -17.95 -7.26
C PHE A 94 19.08 -18.75 -8.56
N GLY A 95 19.17 -18.08 -9.71
CA GLY A 95 19.02 -18.65 -11.04
C GLY A 95 17.58 -18.51 -11.56
N SER A 96 17.44 -18.16 -12.84
CA SER A 96 16.14 -17.92 -13.50
C SER A 96 15.19 -19.12 -13.42
N ASP A 97 15.73 -20.34 -13.47
CA ASP A 97 14.93 -21.57 -13.47
C ASP A 97 14.30 -21.87 -12.10
N TYR A 98 14.77 -21.18 -11.05
CA TYR A 98 14.34 -21.39 -9.68
C TYR A 98 13.41 -20.29 -9.17
N VAL A 99 13.14 -19.23 -9.93
CA VAL A 99 12.27 -18.11 -9.50
C VAL A 99 11.00 -18.10 -10.31
N GLU A 100 9.85 -17.95 -9.64
CA GLU A 100 8.55 -17.93 -10.31
C GLU A 100 7.63 -16.89 -9.66
N VAL A 101 7.00 -16.05 -10.50
CA VAL A 101 6.03 -15.07 -10.01
C VAL A 101 4.62 -15.66 -10.02
N ILE A 102 4.00 -15.73 -8.85
CA ILE A 102 2.60 -16.11 -8.70
C ILE A 102 1.75 -14.91 -9.14
N LYS A 103 1.03 -15.09 -10.26
CA LYS A 103 0.17 -14.06 -10.87
C LYS A 103 -1.19 -13.95 -10.18
N ASP A 104 -1.64 -15.05 -9.58
CA ASP A 104 -2.90 -15.09 -8.85
C ASP A 104 -2.77 -14.38 -7.49
N SER A 105 -3.89 -13.83 -7.00
CA SER A 105 -3.92 -13.05 -5.75
C SER A 105 -4.49 -13.80 -4.56
N ASN A 106 -4.97 -15.05 -4.73
CA ASN A 106 -5.50 -15.88 -3.66
C ASN A 106 -4.42 -16.20 -2.62
N MET A 107 -4.86 -16.77 -1.50
CA MET A 107 -3.92 -17.32 -0.53
C MET A 107 -3.12 -18.44 -1.17
N VAL A 108 -1.80 -18.38 -1.02
CA VAL A 108 -0.89 -19.37 -1.59
C VAL A 108 -0.93 -20.63 -0.74
N ASP A 109 -1.28 -21.74 -1.37
CA ASP A 109 -1.18 -23.06 -0.78
C ASP A 109 0.23 -23.60 -0.96
N VAL A 110 1.05 -23.46 0.08
CA VAL A 110 2.47 -23.84 0.09
C VAL A 110 2.66 -25.32 -0.22
N SER A 111 1.67 -26.18 0.10
CA SER A 111 1.76 -27.62 -0.17
C SER A 111 1.77 -27.97 -1.66
N ARG A 112 1.28 -27.06 -2.51
CA ARG A 112 1.20 -27.22 -3.96
C ARG A 112 2.40 -26.62 -4.70
N LEU A 113 3.30 -25.94 -3.98
CA LEU A 113 4.48 -25.32 -4.54
C LEU A 113 5.63 -26.31 -4.66
N HIS A 114 6.47 -26.14 -5.68
CA HIS A 114 7.66 -26.97 -5.85
C HIS A 114 8.71 -26.61 -4.78
N PRO A 115 9.20 -27.57 -3.96
CA PRO A 115 10.07 -27.26 -2.82
C PRO A 115 11.41 -26.60 -3.19
N GLU A 116 11.90 -26.84 -4.41
CA GLU A 116 13.17 -26.30 -4.89
C GLU A 116 13.06 -24.92 -5.54
N LYS A 117 11.84 -24.36 -5.68
CA LYS A 117 11.61 -23.06 -6.30
C LYS A 117 11.36 -21.97 -5.27
N ALA A 118 11.61 -20.74 -5.69
CA ALA A 118 11.37 -19.50 -4.97
C ALA A 118 10.22 -18.75 -5.65
N TYR A 119 9.07 -18.72 -4.98
CA TYR A 119 7.87 -18.09 -5.48
C TYR A 119 7.68 -16.69 -4.89
N ILE A 120 7.37 -15.73 -5.75
CA ILE A 120 7.06 -14.35 -5.34
C ILE A 120 5.63 -14.05 -5.77
N GLN A 121 4.76 -13.75 -4.82
CA GLN A 121 3.40 -13.30 -5.13
C GLN A 121 3.34 -11.78 -5.01
N ILE A 122 2.89 -11.10 -6.07
CA ILE A 122 2.81 -9.64 -6.10
C ILE A 122 1.38 -9.24 -6.44
N THR A 123 0.80 -8.33 -5.66
CA THR A 123 -0.57 -7.87 -5.87
C THR A 123 -0.67 -6.39 -5.57
N TYR A 124 -1.28 -5.65 -6.50
CA TYR A 124 -1.62 -4.24 -6.27
C TYR A 124 -2.61 -4.11 -5.11
N VAL A 125 -2.37 -3.16 -4.21
CA VAL A 125 -3.26 -2.86 -3.09
C VAL A 125 -3.56 -1.37 -3.02
N GLU A 126 -4.74 -1.04 -2.50
CA GLU A 126 -5.17 0.34 -2.26
C GLU A 126 -5.23 0.62 -0.76
N PRO A 127 -4.95 1.84 -0.29
CA PRO A 127 -5.21 2.22 1.09
C PRO A 127 -6.67 1.93 1.47
N TYR A 128 -6.87 1.27 2.60
CA TYR A 128 -8.19 0.92 3.11
C TYR A 128 -8.57 1.81 4.30
N PHE A 129 -9.82 2.29 4.27
CA PHE A 129 -10.40 3.10 5.32
C PHE A 129 -11.81 2.64 5.65
N ASP A 130 -12.13 2.63 6.94
CA ASP A 130 -13.51 2.43 7.37
C ASP A 130 -14.35 3.70 7.10
N MET A 131 -15.68 3.54 7.09
CA MET A 131 -16.61 4.66 6.83
C MET A 131 -16.45 5.82 7.81
N TYR A 132 -16.05 5.57 9.05
CA TYR A 132 -15.81 6.64 10.03
C TYR A 132 -14.49 7.38 9.74
N GLU A 133 -13.43 6.68 9.32
CA GLU A 133 -12.16 7.31 8.95
C GLU A 133 -12.30 8.17 7.70
N LEU A 134 -13.14 7.77 6.74
CA LEU A 134 -13.41 8.55 5.53
C LEU A 134 -14.08 9.91 5.83
N ARG A 135 -14.72 10.07 7.01
CA ARG A 135 -15.25 11.37 7.45
C ARG A 135 -14.15 12.34 7.87
N GLU A 136 -13.06 11.82 8.42
CA GLU A 136 -11.90 12.62 8.86
C GLU A 136 -10.87 12.78 7.74
N ARG A 137 -10.67 11.75 6.92
CA ARG A 137 -9.71 11.72 5.80
C ARG A 137 -10.32 12.28 4.53
N VAL A 138 -10.54 13.59 4.54
CA VAL A 138 -11.22 14.29 3.44
C VAL A 138 -10.28 14.53 2.26
N THR A 139 -9.05 14.97 2.51
CA THR A 139 -8.14 15.39 1.44
C THR A 139 -7.39 14.22 0.82
N TYR A 140 -6.85 14.43 -0.38
CA TYR A 140 -5.96 13.46 -1.02
C TYR A 140 -4.69 13.18 -0.18
N PHE A 141 -4.21 14.17 0.59
CA PHE A 141 -3.10 13.97 1.52
C PHE A 141 -3.50 13.06 2.69
N ASP A 142 -4.67 13.29 3.30
CA ASP A 142 -5.12 12.50 4.45
C ASP A 142 -5.32 11.02 4.09
N LYS A 143 -5.70 10.74 2.84
CA LYS A 143 -5.84 9.37 2.32
C LYS A 143 -4.49 8.71 1.97
N ASN A 144 -3.37 9.43 2.06
CA ASN A 144 -2.04 8.95 1.72
C ASN A 144 -0.99 9.14 2.83
N TYR A 145 -1.39 9.73 3.96
CA TYR A 145 -0.52 10.00 5.10
C TYR A 145 -0.98 9.24 6.34
N ASN A 146 -0.03 8.64 7.05
CA ASN A 146 -0.27 7.81 8.23
C ASN A 146 -1.31 6.71 7.94
N ILE A 147 -1.03 5.90 6.92
CA ILE A 147 -1.88 4.80 6.47
C ILE A 147 -1.21 3.46 6.80
N ARG A 148 -1.99 2.48 7.26
CA ARG A 148 -1.47 1.16 7.66
C ARG A 148 -2.29 -0.03 7.17
N ARG A 149 -3.49 0.22 6.64
CA ARG A 149 -4.39 -0.81 6.14
C ARG A 149 -4.49 -0.70 4.63
N PHE A 150 -4.44 -1.84 3.97
CA PHE A 150 -4.48 -1.93 2.52
C PHE A 150 -5.44 -3.03 2.11
N VAL A 151 -6.13 -2.84 0.99
CA VAL A 151 -7.12 -3.79 0.46
C VAL A 151 -6.77 -4.20 -0.96
N TYR A 152 -6.97 -5.48 -1.27
CA TYR A 152 -7.06 -5.99 -2.63
C TYR A 152 -8.30 -6.86 -2.78
N ALA A 153 -8.79 -6.96 -4.02
CA ALA A 153 -9.94 -7.77 -4.37
C ALA A 153 -9.51 -8.96 -5.23
N THR A 154 -10.02 -10.14 -4.90
CA THR A 154 -9.84 -11.36 -5.67
C THR A 154 -11.21 -11.84 -6.16
N PRO A 155 -11.47 -11.83 -7.48
CA PRO A 155 -12.73 -12.30 -8.03
C PRO A 155 -12.76 -13.83 -7.97
N PHE A 156 -13.93 -14.40 -7.68
CA PHE A 156 -14.15 -15.84 -7.73
C PHE A 156 -15.63 -16.18 -7.96
N THR A 157 -15.92 -17.39 -8.38
CA THR A 157 -17.26 -17.97 -8.54
C THR A 157 -17.44 -19.16 -7.60
N ALA A 158 -18.68 -19.61 -7.39
CA ALA A 158 -18.98 -20.72 -6.48
C ALA A 158 -18.33 -22.06 -6.90
N ASP A 159 -18.06 -22.23 -8.20
CA ASP A 159 -17.36 -23.38 -8.78
C ASP A 159 -15.82 -23.24 -8.78
N GLY A 160 -15.28 -22.14 -8.22
CA GLY A 160 -13.86 -21.93 -8.02
C GLY A 160 -13.11 -21.27 -9.19
N ARG A 161 -13.80 -20.89 -10.27
CA ARG A 161 -13.19 -20.06 -11.33
C ARG A 161 -12.98 -18.63 -10.81
N ALA A 162 -12.04 -17.90 -11.40
CA ALA A 162 -11.83 -16.49 -11.06
C ALA A 162 -12.96 -15.59 -11.63
N HIS A 163 -13.43 -15.93 -12.83
CA HIS A 163 -14.42 -15.15 -13.56
C HIS A 163 -15.61 -16.01 -14.02
N GLY A 164 -16.81 -15.46 -13.91
CA GLY A 164 -18.06 -16.04 -14.40
C GLY A 164 -19.05 -14.97 -14.82
N ASP A 165 -20.31 -15.36 -15.00
CA ASP A 165 -21.37 -14.41 -15.32
C ASP A 165 -21.67 -13.49 -14.13
N LEU A 166 -22.29 -12.32 -14.40
CA LEU A 166 -22.57 -11.30 -13.38
C LEU A 166 -23.28 -11.85 -12.14
N HIS A 167 -24.21 -12.79 -12.31
CA HIS A 167 -24.99 -13.40 -11.23
C HIS A 167 -24.22 -14.48 -10.44
N GLU A 168 -23.08 -14.95 -10.96
CA GLU A 168 -22.21 -15.95 -10.34
C GLU A 168 -20.96 -15.32 -9.70
N GLN A 169 -20.68 -14.05 -10.02
CA GLN A 169 -19.43 -13.39 -9.68
C GLN A 169 -19.41 -12.91 -8.22
N PHE A 170 -18.63 -13.58 -7.38
CA PHE A 170 -18.26 -13.12 -6.05
C PHE A 170 -16.96 -12.32 -6.09
N LYS A 171 -16.73 -11.53 -5.04
CA LYS A 171 -15.50 -10.75 -4.84
C LYS A 171 -15.04 -10.90 -3.41
N ARG A 172 -13.83 -11.38 -3.19
CA ARG A 172 -13.21 -11.41 -1.86
C ARG A 172 -12.35 -10.18 -1.68
N LYS A 173 -12.68 -9.32 -0.72
CA LYS A 173 -11.79 -8.21 -0.33
C LYS A 173 -10.95 -8.66 0.84
N THR A 174 -9.63 -8.63 0.67
CA THR A 174 -8.67 -8.94 1.72
C THR A 174 -8.04 -7.65 2.19
N ILE A 175 -8.22 -7.33 3.46
CA ILE A 175 -7.60 -6.21 4.14
C ILE A 175 -6.38 -6.74 4.88
N VAL A 176 -5.23 -6.09 4.68
CA VAL A 176 -3.99 -6.39 5.38
C VAL A 176 -3.55 -5.17 6.19
N THR A 177 -3.10 -5.41 7.42
CA THR A 177 -2.55 -4.37 8.31
C THR A 177 -1.04 -4.55 8.42
N THR A 178 -0.30 -3.45 8.22
CA THR A 178 1.15 -3.43 8.38
C THR A 178 1.57 -3.12 9.82
N ALA A 179 2.76 -3.58 10.23
CA ALA A 179 3.33 -3.34 11.56
C ALA A 179 3.46 -1.84 11.91
N ASN A 180 3.71 -1.01 10.90
CA ASN A 180 3.88 0.45 11.01
C ASN A 180 3.11 1.14 9.88
N SER A 181 2.83 2.43 10.06
CA SER A 181 2.18 3.25 9.03
C SER A 181 3.17 3.77 7.99
N PHE A 182 2.70 3.95 6.76
CA PHE A 182 3.37 4.78 5.77
C PHE A 182 3.00 6.27 5.94
N PRO A 183 3.92 7.20 5.65
CA PRO A 183 5.32 6.97 5.29
C PRO A 183 6.15 6.49 6.48
N TYR A 184 7.16 5.64 6.21
CA TYR A 184 8.06 5.09 7.20
C TYR A 184 9.52 5.20 6.74
N VAL A 185 10.47 4.96 7.64
CA VAL A 185 11.90 4.97 7.33
C VAL A 185 12.30 3.87 6.33
N LYS A 186 11.52 2.79 6.23
CA LYS A 186 11.67 1.72 5.22
C LYS A 186 10.59 1.85 4.15
N THR A 187 10.92 1.44 2.92
CA THR A 187 9.99 1.40 1.78
C THR A 187 9.11 0.15 1.75
N ARG A 188 9.38 -0.83 2.62
CA ARG A 188 8.52 -2.00 2.83
C ARG A 188 8.28 -2.21 4.32
N ILE A 189 7.07 -2.63 4.66
CA ILE A 189 6.64 -2.89 6.04
C ILE A 189 5.91 -4.24 6.07
N GLN A 190 6.24 -5.07 7.06
CA GLN A 190 5.68 -6.41 7.23
C GLN A 190 4.17 -6.34 7.50
N VAL A 191 3.43 -7.28 6.92
CA VAL A 191 2.02 -7.52 7.21
C VAL A 191 1.92 -8.33 8.49
N ILE A 192 1.12 -7.87 9.45
CA ILE A 192 0.96 -8.51 10.77
C ILE A 192 -0.45 -9.04 11.02
N GLU A 193 -1.43 -8.60 10.23
CA GLU A 193 -2.83 -8.98 10.40
C GLU A 193 -3.52 -9.01 9.04
N ARG A 194 -4.50 -9.89 8.91
CA ARG A 194 -5.32 -10.05 7.72
C ARG A 194 -6.78 -10.30 8.10
N THR A 195 -7.67 -9.60 7.40
CA THR A 195 -9.12 -9.78 7.51
C THR A 195 -9.70 -9.96 6.12
N GLN A 196 -10.67 -10.86 5.96
CA GLN A 196 -11.33 -11.12 4.68
C GLN A 196 -12.83 -10.86 4.78
N MET A 197 -13.39 -10.27 3.72
CA MET A 197 -14.82 -10.14 3.52
C MET A 197 -15.19 -10.65 2.12
N VAL A 198 -16.32 -11.35 2.03
CA VAL A 198 -16.84 -11.86 0.76
C VAL A 198 -18.07 -11.06 0.38
N LEU A 199 -18.06 -10.53 -0.83
CA LEU A 199 -19.18 -9.83 -1.43
C LEU A 199 -19.91 -10.80 -2.35
N ARG A 200 -21.23 -10.85 -2.19
CA ARG A 200 -22.16 -11.59 -3.05
C ARG A 200 -22.31 -10.89 -4.40
N PRO A 201 -22.77 -11.58 -5.46
CA PRO A 201 -22.94 -11.00 -6.79
C PRO A 201 -23.68 -9.66 -6.85
N ILE A 202 -24.75 -9.51 -6.06
CA ILE A 202 -25.47 -8.23 -5.96
C ILE A 202 -24.64 -7.11 -5.32
N GLU A 203 -23.84 -7.42 -4.30
CA GLU A 203 -22.97 -6.45 -3.63
C GLU A 203 -21.79 -6.07 -4.53
N VAL A 204 -21.30 -7.02 -5.33
CA VAL A 204 -20.31 -6.77 -6.38
C VAL A 204 -20.85 -5.77 -7.41
N ALA A 205 -22.06 -6.00 -7.91
CA ALA A 205 -22.70 -5.10 -8.87
C ALA A 205 -22.93 -3.69 -8.29
N ILE A 206 -23.34 -3.59 -7.03
CA ILE A 206 -23.52 -2.29 -6.35
C ILE A 206 -22.18 -1.55 -6.24
N GLU A 207 -21.11 -2.23 -5.80
CA GLU A 207 -19.79 -1.61 -5.67
C GLU A 207 -19.25 -1.11 -7.01
N ASP A 208 -19.46 -1.88 -8.09
CA ASP A 208 -18.97 -1.53 -9.42
C ASP A 208 -19.73 -0.34 -10.04
N ILE A 209 -21.01 -0.13 -9.66
CA ILE A 209 -21.80 1.05 -10.06
C ILE A 209 -21.42 2.30 -9.25
N GLN A 210 -20.97 2.14 -8.01
CA GLN A 210 -20.63 3.24 -7.11
C GLN A 210 -19.21 3.78 -7.28
N LYS A 211 -18.31 3.01 -7.91
CA LYS A 211 -16.93 3.42 -8.22
C LYS A 211 -16.89 4.35 -9.43
#